data_AF-A0A7S1GJG6-F1
#
_entry.id   AF-A0A7S1GJG6-F1
#
_cell.length_a   1.000
_cell.length_b   1.000
_cell.length_c   1.000
_cell.angle_alpha   90.00
_cell.angle_beta   90.00
_cell.angle_gamma   90.00
#
_symmetry.space_group_name_H-M   'P 1'
#
loop_
_entity.id
_entity.type
_entity.pdbx_description
1 polymer ?
#
loop_
_entity_poly.entity_id
_entity_poly.type
_entity_poly.pdbx_seq_one_letter_code
_entity_poly.pdbx_strand_id
1 'polypeptide(L)'
;GFLRCCRCCRRRCCCSPSEMKVESSRHAVLIFDWDDTICPSSFVDQWKIEHFSELPLHFQNLFNEVGRCAEKCLETASKYGEVIIITNSDDGWVRFSAERFVPNLVPVVSKYRIVSARTRYERFYPNQPLCWKAAAFAHEVNEIYEEELDVKLNVSCESMESTDVSSDGSTATEGNIDSNRSSSSSSSSNSNSSKGSSKHRNCQSREIISIGDSMEERTAVRIVSGQLSALPKSVMFISSPTPLQLIGQLNMLTSHMKFVCEHKSSLDLEISPLQAQRCAENYMDRNKLRSGGEESTFLPRIRRAGSDPVAASGDMHFRMD
;
A
#
# COMPACT_ATOMS: atom_id res chain seq x y z
N GLY A 1 57.96 38.64 -41.48
CA GLY A 1 57.69 38.68 -42.93
C GLY A 1 57.23 37.30 -43.38
N PHE A 2 56.08 37.27 -44.08
CA PHE A 2 55.71 36.38 -45.19
C PHE A 2 55.65 34.84 -45.03
N LEU A 3 54.41 34.32 -45.14
CA LEU A 3 53.90 33.16 -45.95
C LEU A 3 54.32 31.72 -45.52
N ARG A 4 53.54 30.64 -45.70
CA ARG A 4 52.21 30.33 -46.29
C ARG A 4 51.81 28.88 -45.95
N CYS A 5 50.49 28.65 -45.82
CA CYS A 5 49.66 27.54 -46.33
C CYS A 5 50.02 26.06 -46.07
N CYS A 6 49.12 25.27 -45.44
CA CYS A 6 48.19 24.37 -46.17
C CYS A 6 47.22 23.58 -45.26
N ARG A 7 46.10 23.18 -45.90
CA ARG A 7 44.87 22.49 -45.46
C ARG A 7 45.06 21.13 -44.76
N CYS A 8 44.14 20.72 -43.87
CA CYS A 8 43.05 19.74 -44.15
C CYS A 8 42.37 19.18 -42.87
N CYS A 9 41.04 18.99 -42.94
CA CYS A 9 40.19 18.05 -42.18
C CYS A 9 40.09 18.16 -40.63
N ARG A 10 39.08 18.90 -40.13
CA ARG A 10 38.46 18.61 -38.81
C ARG A 10 37.35 17.59 -38.98
N ARG A 11 37.61 16.35 -38.55
CA ARG A 11 36.62 15.28 -38.39
C ARG A 11 35.70 15.59 -37.20
N ARG A 12 34.44 15.19 -37.38
CA ARG A 12 33.30 15.22 -36.46
C ARG A 12 33.69 14.77 -35.04
N CYS A 13 33.30 15.55 -34.03
CA CYS A 13 33.13 15.07 -32.67
C CYS A 13 32.04 13.99 -32.66
N CYS A 14 32.41 12.76 -32.28
CA CYS A 14 31.45 11.73 -31.89
C CYS A 14 31.05 12.01 -30.43
N CYS A 15 30.04 12.85 -30.22
CA CYS A 15 29.33 12.85 -28.94
C CYS A 15 28.35 11.66 -28.99
N SER A 16 28.65 10.61 -28.24
CA SER A 16 27.70 9.53 -27.96
C SER A 16 26.47 10.13 -27.27
N PRO A 17 25.23 9.77 -27.66
CA PRO A 17 24.05 10.12 -26.88
C PRO A 17 24.22 9.49 -25.50
N SER A 18 24.30 10.31 -24.46
CA SER A 18 24.10 9.85 -23.09
C SER A 18 22.72 9.21 -23.02
N GLU A 19 22.67 7.89 -22.80
CA GLU A 19 21.43 7.20 -22.47
C GLU A 19 20.82 7.91 -21.25
N MET A 20 19.78 8.71 -21.50
CA MET A 20 18.91 9.17 -20.43
C MET A 20 18.29 7.91 -19.84
N LYS A 21 18.74 7.50 -18.65
CA LYS A 21 18.00 6.54 -17.82
C LYS A 21 16.63 7.14 -17.57
N VAL A 22 15.64 6.67 -18.32
CA VAL A 22 14.25 6.83 -17.92
C VAL A 22 14.13 6.04 -16.62
N GLU A 23 14.14 6.73 -15.48
CA GLU A 23 13.73 6.10 -14.23
C GLU A 23 12.28 5.66 -14.43
N SER A 24 12.08 4.35 -14.60
CA SER A 24 10.75 3.77 -14.57
C SER A 24 10.20 4.04 -13.18
N SER A 25 9.23 4.95 -13.08
CA SER A 25 8.49 5.21 -11.85
C SER A 25 7.81 3.90 -11.43
N ARG A 26 8.33 3.27 -10.36
CA ARG A 26 7.69 2.08 -9.77
C ARG A 26 6.43 2.55 -9.05
N HIS A 27 5.31 1.89 -9.30
CA HIS A 27 4.05 2.21 -8.64
C HIS A 27 3.76 1.13 -7.62
N ALA A 28 4.12 1.42 -6.36
CA ALA A 28 3.91 0.54 -5.24
C ALA A 28 2.64 0.93 -4.49
N VAL A 29 1.83 -0.06 -4.13
CA VAL A 29 0.77 0.08 -3.12
C VAL A 29 1.24 -0.65 -1.87
N LEU A 30 1.31 0.07 -0.76
CA LEU A 30 1.74 -0.42 0.54
C LEU A 30 0.51 -0.59 1.43
N ILE A 31 0.21 -1.84 1.76
CA ILE A 31 -0.96 -2.22 2.54
C ILE A 31 -0.50 -2.58 3.95
N PHE A 32 -1.01 -1.84 4.92
CA PHE A 32 -0.79 -2.12 6.34
C PHE A 32 -2.04 -2.74 6.95
N ASP A 33 -1.88 -3.80 7.73
CA ASP A 33 -2.89 -4.17 8.71
C ASP A 33 -2.90 -3.20 9.90
N TRP A 34 -3.96 -3.28 10.69
CA TRP A 34 -4.15 -2.45 11.88
C TRP A 34 -3.89 -3.19 13.18
N ASP A 35 -4.66 -4.24 13.42
CA ASP A 35 -4.65 -5.02 14.66
C ASP A 35 -3.31 -5.77 14.78
N ASP A 36 -2.65 -5.66 15.94
CA ASP A 36 -1.33 -6.21 16.26
C ASP A 36 -0.17 -5.84 15.31
N THR A 37 -0.44 -5.03 14.29
CA THR A 37 0.53 -4.50 13.33
C THR A 37 0.85 -3.02 13.57
N ILE A 38 -0.17 -2.23 13.94
CA ILE A 38 -0.04 -0.81 14.32
C ILE A 38 -0.61 -0.58 15.73
N CYS A 39 -1.80 -1.11 16.01
CA CYS A 39 -2.44 -1.06 17.31
C CYS A 39 -2.18 -2.35 18.08
N PRO A 40 -1.74 -2.33 19.35
CA PRO A 40 -1.49 -3.56 20.13
C PRO A 40 -2.80 -4.18 20.65
N SER A 41 -3.70 -4.53 19.73
CA SER A 41 -5.08 -4.97 19.98
C SER A 41 -5.18 -6.22 20.87
N SER A 42 -4.34 -7.25 20.63
CA SER A 42 -4.32 -8.44 21.50
C SER A 42 -3.83 -8.11 22.91
N PHE A 43 -2.90 -7.16 23.05
CA PHE A 43 -2.47 -6.72 24.37
C PHE A 43 -3.62 -6.02 25.11
N VAL A 44 -4.32 -5.07 24.48
CA VAL A 44 -5.46 -4.42 25.15
C VAL A 44 -6.56 -5.40 25.52
N ASP A 45 -6.86 -6.39 24.66
CA ASP A 45 -7.83 -7.43 25.00
C ASP A 45 -7.36 -8.33 26.15
N GLN A 46 -6.13 -8.84 26.09
CA GLN A 46 -5.58 -9.75 27.11
C GLN A 46 -5.61 -9.12 28.50
N TRP A 47 -5.33 -7.82 28.58
CA TRP A 47 -5.25 -7.07 29.82
C TRP A 47 -6.56 -6.38 30.20
N LYS A 48 -7.61 -6.51 29.36
CA LYS A 48 -8.93 -5.91 29.56
C LYS A 48 -8.85 -4.41 29.84
N ILE A 49 -8.02 -3.74 29.04
CA ILE A 49 -7.84 -2.28 29.10
C ILE A 49 -9.01 -1.66 28.36
N GLU A 50 -9.79 -0.83 29.05
CA GLU A 50 -10.88 -0.12 28.40
C GLU A 50 -10.43 1.23 27.87
N HIS A 51 -9.49 1.93 28.49
CA HIS A 51 -9.06 3.25 28.02
C HIS A 51 -7.57 3.48 28.25
N PHE A 52 -6.92 4.28 27.39
CA PHE A 52 -5.50 4.62 27.51
C PHE A 52 -5.11 5.12 28.91
N SER A 53 -5.99 5.88 29.56
CA SER A 53 -5.79 6.41 30.91
C SER A 53 -5.73 5.35 32.02
N GLU A 54 -6.21 4.13 31.75
CA GLU A 54 -6.18 3.01 32.71
C GLU A 54 -4.85 2.25 32.71
N LEU A 55 -4.03 2.45 31.67
CA LEU A 55 -2.70 1.86 31.58
C LEU A 55 -1.80 2.41 32.70
N PRO A 56 -0.97 1.57 33.36
CA PRO A 56 0.14 2.07 34.16
C PRO A 56 1.02 3.02 33.36
N LEU A 57 1.61 4.03 34.02
CA LEU A 57 2.40 5.08 33.36
C LEU A 57 3.47 4.54 32.41
N HIS A 58 4.13 3.44 32.79
CA HIS A 58 5.11 2.78 31.93
C HIS A 58 4.50 2.30 30.60
N PHE A 59 3.32 1.68 30.63
CA PHE A 59 2.62 1.26 29.41
C PHE A 59 2.04 2.43 28.63
N GLN A 60 1.57 3.50 29.29
CA GLN A 60 1.20 4.73 28.58
C GLN A 60 2.38 5.29 27.77
N ASN A 61 3.59 5.29 28.35
CA ASN A 61 4.80 5.69 27.66
C ASN A 61 5.11 4.77 26.46
N LEU A 62 4.99 3.45 26.64
CA LEU A 62 5.19 2.49 25.53
C LEU A 62 4.15 2.69 24.41
N PHE A 63 2.87 2.86 24.73
CA PHE A 63 1.82 3.08 23.74
C PHE A 63 2.02 4.42 22.99
N ASN A 64 2.44 5.47 23.67
CA ASN A 64 2.84 6.72 23.01
C ASN A 64 4.01 6.50 22.04
N GLU A 65 5.01 5.70 22.42
CA GLU A 65 6.13 5.33 21.54
C GLU A 65 5.69 4.46 20.36
N VAL A 66 4.74 3.53 20.55
CA VAL A 66 4.09 2.80 19.45
C VAL A 66 3.50 3.80 18.46
N GLY A 67 2.71 4.78 18.93
CA GLY A 67 2.15 5.81 18.07
C GLY A 67 3.21 6.62 17.29
N ARG A 68 4.31 7.02 17.93
CA ARG A 68 5.42 7.74 17.28
C ARG A 68 6.13 6.89 16.22
N CYS A 69 6.37 5.63 16.53
CA CYS A 69 7.00 4.69 15.60
C CYS A 69 6.08 4.37 14.42
N ALA A 70 4.78 4.21 14.66
CA ALA A 70 3.78 3.99 13.62
C ALA A 70 3.68 5.20 12.68
N GLU A 71 3.60 6.42 13.21
CA GLU A 71 3.60 7.65 12.42
C GLU A 71 4.81 7.72 11.50
N LYS A 72 6.01 7.58 12.06
CA LYS A 72 7.25 7.62 11.29
C LYS A 72 7.32 6.51 10.23
N CYS A 73 6.81 5.32 10.56
CA CYS A 73 6.77 4.19 9.65
C CYS A 73 5.87 4.48 8.45
N LEU A 74 4.63 4.89 8.69
CA LEU A 74 3.65 5.23 7.66
C LEU A 74 4.15 6.41 6.80
N GLU A 75 4.67 7.49 7.41
CA GLU A 75 5.23 8.62 6.65
C GLU A 75 6.44 8.24 5.80
N THR A 76 7.24 7.27 6.26
CA THR A 76 8.37 6.78 5.48
C THR A 76 7.91 5.86 4.36
N ALA A 77 6.87 5.06 4.58
CA ALA A 77 6.22 4.24 3.56
C ALA A 77 5.63 5.09 2.42
N SER A 78 4.94 6.20 2.76
CA SER A 78 4.33 7.12 1.78
C SER A 78 5.31 7.76 0.81
N LYS A 79 6.61 7.72 1.08
CA LYS A 79 7.65 8.19 0.14
C LYS A 79 7.89 7.23 -1.01
N TYR A 80 7.43 5.99 -0.90
CA TYR A 80 7.68 4.91 -1.86
C TYR A 80 6.44 4.48 -2.64
N GLY A 81 5.24 4.92 -2.24
CA GLY A 81 3.99 4.54 -2.90
C GLY A 81 2.76 4.96 -2.11
N GLU A 82 1.59 4.58 -2.62
CA GLU A 82 0.30 4.83 -1.97
C GLU A 82 0.16 3.91 -0.75
N VAL A 83 -0.18 4.48 0.41
CA VAL A 83 -0.33 3.74 1.67
C VAL A 83 -1.80 3.61 2.04
N ILE A 84 -2.24 2.38 2.25
CA ILE A 84 -3.61 2.05 2.65
C ILE A 84 -3.61 1.14 3.87
N ILE A 85 -4.58 1.35 4.77
CA ILE A 85 -4.82 0.50 5.94
C ILE A 85 -6.01 -0.41 5.64
N ILE A 86 -5.81 -1.73 5.68
CA ILE A 86 -6.87 -2.72 5.45
C ILE A 86 -6.92 -3.69 6.64
N THR A 87 -8.03 -3.70 7.38
CA THR A 87 -8.24 -4.56 8.56
C THR A 87 -9.39 -5.55 8.35
N ASN A 88 -9.33 -6.70 9.03
CA ASN A 88 -10.45 -7.66 9.14
C ASN A 88 -11.41 -7.33 10.30
N SER A 89 -11.22 -6.21 10.98
CA SER A 89 -12.14 -5.68 11.98
C SER A 89 -13.28 -4.87 11.33
N ASP A 90 -14.31 -4.56 12.11
CA ASP A 90 -15.48 -3.81 11.62
C ASP A 90 -15.14 -2.37 11.18
N ASP A 91 -15.95 -1.81 10.29
CA ASP A 91 -15.82 -0.41 9.87
C ASP A 91 -15.89 0.54 11.09
N GLY A 92 -15.06 1.58 11.07
CA GLY A 92 -14.86 2.47 12.20
C GLY A 92 -13.87 1.98 13.27
N TRP A 93 -13.52 0.68 13.31
CA TRP A 93 -12.64 0.10 14.35
C TRP A 93 -11.31 0.81 14.49
N VAL A 94 -10.65 1.13 13.36
CA VAL A 94 -9.35 1.80 13.36
C VAL A 94 -9.40 3.15 14.10
N ARG A 95 -10.40 3.98 13.81
CA ARG A 95 -10.55 5.29 14.46
C ARG A 95 -10.88 5.12 15.94
N PHE A 96 -11.86 4.27 16.25
CA PHE A 96 -12.29 4.02 17.63
C PHE A 96 -11.14 3.51 18.51
N SER A 97 -10.42 2.49 18.04
CA SER A 97 -9.30 1.90 18.79
C SER A 97 -8.11 2.85 18.88
N ALA A 98 -7.83 3.67 17.86
CA ALA A 98 -6.82 4.73 17.94
C ALA A 98 -7.17 5.75 19.03
N GLU A 99 -8.39 6.29 19.05
CA GLU A 99 -8.84 7.25 20.06
C GLU A 99 -8.74 6.67 21.48
N ARG A 100 -9.09 5.39 21.62
CA ARG A 100 -9.22 4.74 22.91
C ARG A 100 -7.91 4.24 23.48
N PHE A 101 -6.99 3.77 22.63
CA PHE A 101 -5.77 3.09 23.06
C PHE A 101 -4.48 3.79 22.65
N VAL A 102 -4.43 4.49 21.51
CA VAL A 102 -3.21 5.13 20.99
C VAL A 102 -3.51 6.56 20.51
N PRO A 103 -3.96 7.47 21.41
CA PRO A 103 -4.62 8.73 21.02
C PRO A 103 -3.72 9.68 20.22
N ASN A 104 -2.40 9.61 20.40
CA ASN A 104 -1.46 10.41 19.60
C ASN A 104 -1.41 10.01 18.11
N LEU A 105 -1.96 8.85 17.75
CA LEU A 105 -2.00 8.34 16.38
C LEU A 105 -3.27 8.77 15.61
N VAL A 106 -4.31 9.26 16.31
CA VAL A 106 -5.57 9.73 15.70
C VAL A 106 -5.37 10.73 14.55
N PRO A 107 -4.60 11.83 14.69
CA PRO A 107 -4.39 12.78 13.60
C PRO A 107 -3.55 12.21 12.45
N VAL A 108 -2.83 11.11 12.68
CA VAL A 108 -2.00 10.45 11.68
C VAL A 108 -2.85 9.53 10.82
N VAL A 109 -3.66 8.67 11.44
CA VAL A 109 -4.49 7.69 10.70
C VAL A 109 -5.54 8.35 9.82
N SER A 110 -6.01 9.55 10.17
CA SER A 110 -6.94 10.31 9.34
C SER A 110 -6.36 10.74 7.98
N LYS A 111 -5.04 10.66 7.80
CA LYS A 111 -4.37 10.97 6.52
C LYS A 111 -4.44 9.82 5.51
N TYR A 112 -4.78 8.61 5.96
CA TYR A 112 -4.71 7.40 5.16
C TYR A 112 -6.10 6.86 4.83
N ARG A 113 -6.21 6.21 3.68
CA ARG A 113 -7.40 5.42 3.31
C ARG A 113 -7.49 4.21 4.24
N ILE A 114 -8.66 4.01 4.85
CA ILE A 114 -8.95 2.90 5.77
C ILE A 114 -10.07 2.05 5.20
N VAL A 115 -9.88 0.72 5.23
CA VAL A 115 -10.82 -0.25 4.70
C VAL A 115 -11.06 -1.35 5.73
N SER A 116 -12.31 -1.54 6.12
CA SER A 116 -12.74 -2.78 6.74
C SER A 116 -13.01 -3.82 5.65
N ALA A 117 -12.14 -4.82 5.54
CA ALA A 117 -12.33 -5.97 4.67
C ALA A 117 -13.54 -6.79 5.12
N ARG A 118 -13.69 -7.02 6.44
CA ARG A 118 -14.82 -7.77 7.00
C ARG A 118 -16.16 -7.13 6.66
N THR A 119 -16.37 -5.87 7.03
CA THR A 119 -17.66 -5.20 6.80
C THR A 119 -18.04 -5.19 5.33
N ARG A 120 -17.06 -5.05 4.42
CA ARG A 120 -17.31 -5.06 2.98
C ARG A 120 -17.58 -6.45 2.40
N TYR A 121 -16.89 -7.49 2.89
CA TYR A 121 -16.81 -8.78 2.20
C TYR A 121 -17.33 -9.99 2.97
N GLU A 122 -17.62 -9.88 4.26
CA GLU A 122 -18.15 -10.99 5.09
C GLU A 122 -19.45 -11.55 4.54
N ARG A 123 -20.33 -10.69 4.03
CA ARG A 123 -21.59 -11.11 3.40
C ARG A 123 -21.37 -12.02 2.19
N PHE A 124 -20.28 -11.83 1.44
CA PHE A 124 -19.97 -12.62 0.24
C PHE A 124 -19.16 -13.88 0.57
N TYR A 125 -18.35 -13.83 1.63
CA TYR A 125 -17.49 -14.94 2.04
C TYR A 125 -17.64 -15.24 3.54
N PRO A 126 -18.78 -15.75 4.03
CA PRO A 126 -19.00 -15.93 5.46
C PRO A 126 -17.91 -16.78 6.12
N ASN A 127 -17.41 -16.34 7.29
CA ASN A 127 -16.36 -16.99 8.09
C ASN A 127 -15.05 -17.28 7.33
N GLN A 128 -14.71 -16.45 6.34
CA GLN A 128 -13.50 -16.60 5.52
C GLN A 128 -12.67 -15.31 5.51
N PRO A 129 -11.96 -14.99 6.61
CA PRO A 129 -11.20 -13.75 6.77
C PRO A 129 -10.14 -13.52 5.70
N LEU A 130 -9.48 -14.59 5.24
CA LEU A 130 -8.55 -14.51 4.10
C LEU A 130 -9.25 -14.03 2.81
N CYS A 131 -10.47 -14.51 2.55
CA CYS A 131 -11.23 -14.10 1.36
C CYS A 131 -11.65 -12.64 1.46
N TRP A 132 -11.98 -12.14 2.66
CA TRP A 132 -12.26 -10.72 2.86
C TRP A 132 -11.05 -9.87 2.51
N LYS A 133 -9.89 -10.24 3.06
CA LYS A 133 -8.65 -9.49 2.87
C LYS A 133 -8.20 -9.52 1.41
N ALA A 134 -8.23 -10.69 0.77
CA ALA A 134 -7.90 -10.82 -0.66
C ALA A 134 -8.84 -10.02 -1.56
N ALA A 135 -10.15 -10.02 -1.29
CA ALA A 135 -11.11 -9.22 -2.05
C ALA A 135 -10.90 -7.71 -1.84
N ALA A 136 -10.61 -7.29 -0.60
CA ALA A 136 -10.26 -5.90 -0.30
C ALA A 136 -8.98 -5.48 -1.01
N PHE A 137 -7.90 -6.28 -0.92
CA PHE A 137 -6.65 -6.00 -1.61
C PHE A 137 -6.86 -5.87 -3.13
N ALA A 138 -7.60 -6.81 -3.74
CA ALA A 138 -7.86 -6.80 -5.17
C ALA A 138 -8.61 -5.55 -5.62
N HIS A 139 -9.72 -5.22 -4.93
CA HIS A 139 -10.52 -4.03 -5.24
C HIS A 139 -9.66 -2.77 -5.09
N GLU A 140 -9.08 -2.55 -3.91
CA GLU A 140 -8.42 -1.28 -3.59
C GLU A 140 -7.16 -1.05 -4.45
N VAL A 141 -6.36 -2.09 -4.69
CA VAL A 141 -5.18 -1.97 -5.55
C VAL A 141 -5.57 -1.76 -7.02
N ASN A 142 -6.63 -2.41 -7.50
CA ASN A 142 -7.08 -2.22 -8.87
C ASN A 142 -7.55 -0.79 -9.12
N GLU A 143 -8.36 -0.23 -8.22
CA GLU A 143 -8.82 1.18 -8.31
C GLU A 143 -7.64 2.15 -8.33
N ILE A 144 -6.67 1.98 -7.41
CA ILE A 144 -5.47 2.84 -7.37
C ILE A 144 -4.69 2.76 -8.69
N TYR A 145 -4.58 1.57 -9.28
CA TYR A 145 -3.90 1.39 -10.56
C TYR A 145 -4.68 1.91 -11.77
N GLU A 146 -6.00 2.01 -11.68
CA GLU A 146 -6.87 2.57 -12.73
C GLU A 146 -6.91 4.10 -12.66
N GLU A 147 -7.11 4.68 -11.47
CA GLU A 147 -7.08 6.13 -11.24
C GLU A 147 -5.77 6.75 -11.75
N GLU A 148 -4.64 6.09 -11.52
CA GLU A 148 -3.34 6.56 -11.98
C GLU A 148 -3.20 6.52 -13.53
N LEU A 149 -3.86 5.56 -14.19
CA LEU A 149 -3.88 5.50 -15.66
C LEU A 149 -4.70 6.65 -16.25
N ASP A 150 -5.85 6.97 -15.66
CA ASP A 150 -6.73 8.04 -16.11
C ASP A 150 -6.07 9.42 -15.94
N VAL A 151 -5.39 9.66 -14.82
CA VAL A 151 -4.62 10.91 -14.61
C VAL A 151 -3.53 11.07 -15.68
N LYS A 152 -2.79 10.01 -15.99
CA LYS A 152 -1.73 10.06 -17.02
C LYS A 152 -2.28 10.32 -18.42
N LEU A 153 -3.43 9.72 -18.75
CA LEU A 153 -4.09 9.93 -20.03
C LEU A 153 -4.59 11.38 -20.18
N ASN A 154 -5.20 11.94 -19.13
CA ASN A 154 -5.71 13.31 -19.15
C ASN A 154 -4.58 14.35 -19.27
N VAL A 155 -3.48 14.19 -18.51
CA VAL A 155 -2.29 15.08 -18.61
C VAL A 155 -1.63 15.01 -20.01
N SER A 156 -1.63 13.82 -20.64
CA SER A 156 -1.07 13.66 -21.98
C SER A 156 -1.92 14.32 -23.09
N CYS A 157 -3.22 14.50 -22.88
CA CYS A 157 -4.13 15.11 -23.85
C CYS A 157 -4.08 16.65 -23.79
N GLU A 158 -3.96 17.25 -22.60
CA GLU A 158 -3.83 18.71 -22.42
C GLU A 158 -2.50 19.26 -22.97
N SER A 159 -1.48 18.41 -23.07
CA SER A 159 -0.15 18.79 -23.58
C SER A 159 -0.08 18.92 -25.11
N MET A 160 -1.17 18.59 -25.85
CA MET A 160 -1.20 18.61 -27.31
C MET A 160 -2.02 19.77 -27.92
N GLU A 161 -2.58 20.67 -27.12
CA GLU A 161 -3.37 21.79 -27.65
C GLU A 161 -2.52 23.06 -27.83
N SER A 162 -1.71 23.08 -28.89
CA SER A 162 -1.32 24.31 -29.58
C SER A 162 -0.75 24.00 -30.97
N THR A 163 -1.55 24.25 -32.01
CA THR A 163 -1.11 24.84 -33.28
C THR A 163 -2.32 25.19 -34.13
N ASP A 164 -2.34 26.45 -34.56
CA ASP A 164 -3.35 27.11 -35.35
C ASP A 164 -3.72 26.36 -36.64
N VAL A 165 -5.02 26.32 -36.95
CA VAL A 165 -5.47 26.25 -38.34
C VAL A 165 -6.59 27.28 -38.54
N SER A 166 -6.20 28.49 -38.91
CA SER A 166 -7.08 29.45 -39.57
C SER A 166 -7.19 29.08 -41.05
N SER A 167 -8.42 28.95 -41.56
CA SER A 167 -8.76 29.34 -42.94
C SER A 167 -10.26 29.56 -43.08
N ASP A 168 -10.57 30.79 -43.50
CA ASP A 168 -11.86 31.35 -43.92
C ASP A 168 -12.49 30.66 -45.15
N GLY A 169 -13.81 30.86 -45.35
CA GLY A 169 -14.39 30.92 -46.70
C GLY A 169 -15.82 30.40 -46.93
N SER A 170 -16.82 31.17 -46.48
CA SER A 170 -18.15 31.49 -47.06
C SER A 170 -18.93 30.57 -48.04
N THR A 171 -20.20 30.32 -47.66
CA THR A 171 -21.49 30.34 -48.43
C THR A 171 -21.70 29.57 -49.76
N ALA A 172 -22.71 28.68 -49.80
CA ALA A 172 -24.04 28.88 -50.44
C ALA A 172 -24.73 27.58 -50.95
N THR A 173 -25.97 27.37 -50.49
CA THR A 173 -27.20 26.89 -51.16
C THR A 173 -27.29 25.61 -52.04
N GLU A 174 -28.26 24.79 -51.64
CA GLU A 174 -29.31 24.07 -52.43
C GLU A 174 -28.97 22.90 -53.38
N GLY A 175 -29.75 21.82 -53.26
CA GLY A 175 -30.13 20.99 -54.41
C GLY A 175 -30.08 19.46 -54.28
N ASN A 176 -31.13 18.88 -53.68
CA ASN A 176 -31.97 17.80 -54.21
C ASN A 176 -31.45 16.37 -54.58
N ILE A 177 -32.32 15.39 -54.23
CA ILE A 177 -32.73 14.16 -54.98
C ILE A 177 -32.04 12.81 -54.67
N ASP A 178 -32.80 12.03 -53.90
CA ASP A 178 -33.30 10.66 -54.12
C ASP A 178 -32.41 9.42 -54.28
N SER A 179 -32.62 8.54 -53.28
CA SER A 179 -33.24 7.21 -53.42
C SER A 179 -32.42 5.97 -53.85
N ASN A 180 -32.66 4.94 -53.02
CA ASN A 180 -33.03 3.57 -53.38
C ASN A 180 -32.00 2.44 -53.45
N ARG A 181 -32.49 1.32 -52.88
CA ARG A 181 -32.16 -0.12 -53.02
C ARG A 181 -30.98 -0.63 -52.18
N SER A 182 -31.21 -1.40 -51.11
CA SER A 182 -31.76 -2.78 -51.07
C SER A 182 -30.97 -3.76 -51.95
N SER A 183 -30.13 -4.59 -51.34
CA SER A 183 -30.35 -6.04 -51.16
C SER A 183 -29.05 -6.86 -51.20
N SER A 184 -28.93 -7.71 -50.16
CA SER A 184 -28.45 -9.10 -50.17
C SER A 184 -26.99 -9.44 -50.52
N SER A 185 -26.40 -10.14 -49.54
CA SER A 185 -25.57 -11.35 -49.66
C SER A 185 -24.29 -11.27 -50.50
N SER A 186 -23.13 -11.43 -49.84
CA SER A 186 -22.47 -12.73 -49.74
C SER A 186 -21.02 -12.55 -49.26
N SER A 187 -20.67 -13.30 -48.22
CA SER A 187 -19.34 -13.88 -47.95
C SER A 187 -18.18 -13.38 -48.81
N SER A 188 -17.30 -12.60 -48.19
CA SER A 188 -15.90 -12.50 -48.62
C SER A 188 -15.02 -12.45 -47.39
N SER A 189 -14.29 -13.54 -47.22
CA SER A 189 -13.19 -13.75 -46.29
C SER A 189 -12.21 -12.58 -46.39
N ASN A 190 -12.14 -11.74 -45.35
CA ASN A 190 -11.04 -10.80 -45.19
C ASN A 190 -10.40 -11.08 -43.83
N SER A 191 -9.37 -11.90 -43.90
CA SER A 191 -8.31 -12.02 -42.91
C SER A 191 -7.56 -10.68 -42.84
N ASN A 192 -8.16 -9.68 -42.20
CA ASN A 192 -7.43 -8.55 -41.71
C ASN A 192 -6.86 -8.94 -40.35
N SER A 193 -5.66 -9.53 -40.41
CA SER A 193 -4.67 -9.40 -39.36
C SER A 193 -4.46 -7.91 -39.11
N SER A 194 -5.29 -7.33 -38.25
CA SER A 194 -4.99 -6.10 -37.56
C SER A 194 -3.74 -6.41 -36.74
N LYS A 195 -2.58 -6.12 -37.34
CA LYS A 195 -1.38 -5.74 -36.60
C LYS A 195 -1.82 -4.59 -35.73
N GLY A 196 -2.37 -4.92 -34.56
CA GLY A 196 -2.45 -4.02 -33.44
C GLY A 196 -1.02 -3.62 -33.20
N SER A 197 -0.65 -2.45 -33.70
CA SER A 197 0.50 -1.70 -33.25
C SER A 197 0.38 -1.70 -31.74
N SER A 198 1.14 -2.59 -31.10
CA SER A 198 1.31 -2.63 -29.67
C SER A 198 1.90 -1.28 -29.32
N LYS A 199 1.03 -0.30 -29.05
CA LYS A 199 1.39 0.93 -28.37
C LYS A 199 2.22 0.44 -27.20
N HIS A 200 3.51 0.76 -27.20
CA HIS A 200 4.40 0.43 -26.11
C HIS A 200 3.76 1.00 -24.85
N ARG A 201 3.00 0.18 -24.11
CA ARG A 201 2.56 0.53 -22.77
C ARG A 201 3.88 0.70 -22.02
N ASN A 202 4.14 1.92 -21.60
CA ASN A 202 5.29 2.23 -20.77
C ASN A 202 5.24 1.25 -19.58
N CYS A 203 6.15 0.27 -19.54
CA CYS A 203 6.07 -0.85 -18.62
C CYS A 203 6.53 -0.36 -17.24
N GLN A 204 5.61 0.25 -16.51
CA GLN A 204 5.79 0.54 -15.10
C GLN A 204 5.58 -0.75 -14.33
N SER A 205 6.59 -1.13 -13.55
CA SER A 205 6.49 -2.29 -12.67
C SER A 205 5.52 -1.96 -11.54
N ARG A 206 4.37 -2.64 -11.51
CA ARG A 206 3.40 -2.60 -10.41
C ARG A 206 3.91 -3.45 -9.26
N GLU A 207 3.78 -2.96 -8.03
CA GLU A 207 4.20 -3.66 -6.83
C GLU A 207 3.12 -3.57 -5.76
N ILE A 208 2.93 -4.66 -5.02
CA ILE A 208 2.04 -4.71 -3.86
C ILE A 208 2.87 -5.18 -2.69
N ILE A 209 2.93 -4.36 -1.65
CA ILE A 209 3.73 -4.60 -0.45
C ILE A 209 2.77 -4.70 0.71
N SER A 210 2.74 -5.85 1.38
CA SER A 210 1.86 -6.10 2.50
C SER A 210 2.62 -6.20 3.81
N ILE A 211 2.13 -5.54 4.84
CA ILE A 211 2.67 -5.52 6.18
C ILE A 211 1.56 -5.91 7.14
N GLY A 212 1.75 -7.00 7.89
CA GLY A 212 0.75 -7.55 8.78
C GLY A 212 1.34 -8.62 9.68
N ASP A 213 0.65 -8.98 10.77
CA ASP A 213 1.07 -9.98 11.73
C ASP A 213 0.38 -11.34 11.54
N SER A 214 -0.44 -11.49 10.48
CA SER A 214 -1.20 -12.72 10.21
C SER A 214 -0.89 -13.34 8.85
N MET A 215 -1.33 -14.59 8.67
CA MET A 215 -1.21 -15.28 7.40
C MET A 215 -2.17 -14.74 6.35
N GLU A 216 -3.23 -14.04 6.76
CA GLU A 216 -4.26 -13.45 5.92
C GLU A 216 -3.65 -12.40 4.99
N GLU A 217 -2.89 -11.43 5.52
CA GLU A 217 -2.20 -10.41 4.69
C GLU A 217 -1.14 -11.06 3.80
N ARG A 218 -0.30 -11.92 4.39
CA ARG A 218 0.83 -12.59 3.71
C ARG A 218 0.35 -13.44 2.53
N THR A 219 -0.82 -14.06 2.65
CA THR A 219 -1.42 -14.88 1.59
C THR A 219 -2.20 -14.02 0.59
N ALA A 220 -2.96 -13.03 1.06
CA ALA A 220 -3.74 -12.13 0.21
C ALA A 220 -2.85 -11.41 -0.82
N VAL A 221 -1.70 -10.87 -0.40
CA VAL A 221 -0.79 -10.17 -1.34
C VAL A 221 -0.28 -11.07 -2.45
N ARG A 222 -0.02 -12.35 -2.17
CA ARG A 222 0.46 -13.32 -3.17
C ARG A 222 -0.63 -13.65 -4.19
N ILE A 223 -1.87 -13.85 -3.73
CA ILE A 223 -3.03 -14.12 -4.58
C ILE A 223 -3.27 -12.92 -5.51
N VAL A 224 -3.41 -11.73 -4.93
CA VAL A 224 -3.79 -10.52 -5.67
C VAL A 224 -2.69 -10.07 -6.63
N SER A 225 -1.42 -10.16 -6.23
CA SER A 225 -0.31 -9.84 -7.13
C SER A 225 -0.29 -10.74 -8.37
N GLY A 226 -0.63 -12.02 -8.23
CA GLY A 226 -0.79 -12.94 -9.36
C GLY A 226 -1.93 -12.54 -10.30
N GLN A 227 -3.06 -12.07 -9.76
CA GLN A 227 -4.21 -11.61 -10.54
C GLN A 227 -3.92 -10.31 -11.30
N LEU A 228 -3.20 -9.38 -10.67
CA LEU A 228 -2.93 -8.04 -11.21
C LEU A 228 -1.59 -7.94 -11.95
N SER A 229 -0.87 -9.05 -12.12
CA SER A 229 0.48 -9.08 -12.71
C SER A 229 1.45 -8.09 -12.03
N ALA A 230 1.35 -7.98 -10.70
CA ALA A 230 2.19 -7.12 -9.87
C ALA A 230 3.28 -7.94 -9.14
N LEU A 231 4.34 -7.28 -8.68
CA LEU A 231 5.38 -7.91 -7.88
C LEU A 231 4.97 -7.99 -6.40
N PRO A 232 4.81 -9.19 -5.80
CA PRO A 232 4.41 -9.32 -4.40
C PRO A 232 5.59 -9.12 -3.45
N LYS A 233 5.36 -8.36 -2.37
CA LYS A 233 6.26 -8.31 -1.22
C LYS A 233 5.46 -8.42 0.08
N SER A 234 5.97 -9.17 1.04
CA SER A 234 5.38 -9.32 2.37
C SER A 234 6.42 -9.09 3.47
N VAL A 235 6.00 -8.40 4.53
CA VAL A 235 6.72 -8.30 5.80
C VAL A 235 5.78 -8.78 6.90
N MET A 236 6.04 -9.99 7.39
CA MET A 236 5.29 -10.64 8.46
C MET A 236 5.81 -10.16 9.82
N PHE A 237 4.92 -9.55 10.59
CA PHE A 237 5.13 -9.19 11.98
C PHE A 237 4.79 -10.39 12.89
N ILE A 238 5.22 -10.31 14.14
CA ILE A 238 4.93 -11.25 15.21
C ILE A 238 3.46 -11.10 15.59
N SER A 239 2.71 -12.19 15.55
CA SER A 239 1.33 -12.26 16.04
C SER A 239 1.25 -11.94 17.54
N SER A 240 0.26 -11.13 17.95
CA SER A 240 0.03 -10.72 19.35
C SER A 240 1.30 -10.18 20.04
N PRO A 241 1.95 -9.14 19.50
CA PRO A 241 3.20 -8.64 20.05
C PRO A 241 2.96 -7.86 21.34
N THR A 242 3.97 -7.84 22.23
CA THR A 242 4.01 -6.84 23.30
C THR A 242 4.18 -5.42 22.71
N PRO A 243 3.78 -4.36 23.43
CA PRO A 243 4.00 -2.98 22.98
C PRO A 243 5.47 -2.69 22.66
N LEU A 244 6.40 -3.27 23.44
CA LEU A 244 7.84 -3.14 23.19
C LEU A 244 8.27 -3.82 21.89
N GLN A 245 7.80 -5.04 21.63
CA GLN A 245 8.06 -5.72 20.36
C GLN A 245 7.48 -4.92 19.19
N LEU A 246 6.27 -4.38 19.32
CA LEU A 246 5.63 -3.57 18.28
C LEU A 246 6.47 -2.33 17.91
N ILE A 247 7.01 -1.62 18.90
CA ILE A 247 7.99 -0.53 18.69
C ILE A 247 9.19 -1.03 17.87
N GLY A 248 9.75 -2.18 18.25
CA GLY A 248 10.88 -2.79 17.57
C GLY A 248 10.58 -3.14 16.11
N GLN A 249 9.41 -3.71 15.83
CA GLN A 249 8.98 -4.10 14.48
C GLN A 249 8.77 -2.87 13.58
N LEU A 250 8.04 -1.87 14.07
CA LEU A 250 7.80 -0.62 13.34
C LEU A 250 9.11 0.13 13.05
N ASN A 251 10.00 0.22 14.04
CA ASN A 251 11.31 0.87 13.85
C ASN A 251 12.23 0.06 12.91
N MET A 252 12.18 -1.26 12.96
CA MET A 252 12.91 -2.15 12.05
C MET A 252 12.46 -1.95 10.61
N LEU A 253 11.15 -1.99 10.37
CA LEU A 253 10.55 -1.76 9.06
C LEU A 253 10.90 -0.36 8.55
N THR A 254 10.74 0.67 9.39
CA THR A 254 11.10 2.06 9.05
C THR A 254 12.55 2.17 8.58
N SER A 255 13.49 1.54 9.31
CA SER A 255 14.92 1.59 9.00
C SER A 255 15.28 0.85 7.70
N HIS A 256 14.47 -0.14 7.30
CA HIS A 256 14.68 -0.95 6.11
C HIS A 256 13.65 -0.66 5.01
N MET A 257 12.86 0.41 5.13
CA MET A 257 11.76 0.71 4.20
C MET A 257 12.26 0.79 2.76
N LYS A 258 13.40 1.47 2.55
CA LYS A 258 14.07 1.56 1.25
C LYS A 258 14.39 0.18 0.67
N PHE A 259 14.96 -0.70 1.50
CA PHE A 259 15.33 -2.05 1.05
C PHE A 259 14.09 -2.83 0.61
N VAL A 260 13.00 -2.79 1.39
CA VAL A 260 11.74 -3.48 1.06
C VAL A 260 11.15 -2.91 -0.24
N CYS A 261 11.01 -1.59 -0.32
CA CYS A 261 10.33 -0.94 -1.44
C CYS A 261 11.13 -1.01 -2.75
N GLU A 262 12.46 -0.85 -2.71
CA GLU A 262 13.30 -0.88 -3.91
C GLU A 262 13.76 -2.29 -4.30
N HIS A 263 13.44 -3.33 -3.51
CA HIS A 263 13.79 -4.71 -3.85
C HIS A 263 13.22 -5.10 -5.22
N LYS A 264 14.03 -5.71 -6.08
CA LYS A 264 13.64 -5.93 -7.49
C LYS A 264 12.84 -7.20 -7.74
N SER A 265 12.88 -8.15 -6.81
CA SER A 265 12.16 -9.43 -6.89
C SER A 265 11.05 -9.51 -5.85
N SER A 266 10.28 -10.59 -5.89
CA SER A 266 9.35 -10.91 -4.82
C SER A 266 10.12 -11.03 -3.51
N LEU A 267 9.53 -10.56 -2.42
CA LEU A 267 10.15 -10.55 -1.10
C LEU A 267 9.17 -11.12 -0.08
N ASP A 268 9.64 -11.98 0.82
CA ASP A 268 8.83 -12.55 1.88
C ASP A 268 9.68 -12.59 3.16
N LEU A 269 9.51 -11.58 4.01
CA LEU A 269 10.27 -11.40 5.24
C LEU A 269 9.40 -11.73 6.44
N GLU A 270 10.04 -12.20 7.51
CA GLU A 270 9.41 -12.46 8.80
C GLU A 270 10.30 -11.92 9.91
N ILE A 271 9.73 -11.09 10.79
CA ILE A 271 10.45 -10.52 11.92
C ILE A 271 10.38 -11.49 13.09
N SER A 272 11.54 -11.98 13.54
CA SER A 272 11.57 -12.84 14.73
C SER A 272 11.38 -12.04 16.03
N PRO A 273 10.87 -12.68 17.10
CA PRO A 273 10.77 -12.07 18.44
C PRO A 273 12.07 -11.45 18.94
N LEU A 274 13.21 -12.12 18.70
CA LEU A 274 14.53 -11.64 19.11
C LEU A 274 14.95 -10.39 18.32
N GLN A 275 14.64 -10.33 17.03
CA GLN A 275 14.91 -9.16 16.18
C GLN A 275 14.09 -7.96 16.64
N ALA A 276 12.79 -8.13 16.87
CA ALA A 276 11.92 -7.08 17.38
C ALA A 276 12.42 -6.55 18.73
N GLN A 277 12.70 -7.44 19.68
CA GLN A 277 13.20 -7.07 21.01
C GLN A 277 14.51 -6.27 20.94
N ARG A 278 15.51 -6.76 20.20
CA ARG A 278 16.80 -6.05 20.03
C ARG A 278 16.64 -4.70 19.35
N CYS A 279 15.73 -4.60 18.37
CA CYS A 279 15.48 -3.33 17.70
C CYS A 279 14.83 -2.31 18.65
N ALA A 280 13.89 -2.77 19.48
CA ALA A 280 13.24 -1.95 20.48
C ALA A 280 14.22 -1.45 21.54
N GLU A 281 15.07 -2.32 22.10
CA GLU A 281 16.10 -1.95 23.08
C GLU A 281 17.06 -0.88 22.53
N ASN A 282 17.56 -1.09 21.31
CA ASN A 282 18.41 -0.11 20.65
C ASN A 282 17.71 1.23 20.40
N TYR A 283 16.41 1.19 20.07
CA TYR A 283 15.60 2.40 19.92
C TYR A 283 15.44 3.13 21.25
N MET A 284 15.11 2.43 22.33
CA MET A 284 14.94 3.01 23.66
C MET A 284 16.24 3.63 24.19
N ASP A 285 17.38 2.98 23.95
CA ASP A 285 18.70 3.44 24.36
C ASP A 285 19.07 4.76 23.69
N ARG A 286 18.86 4.84 22.37
CA ARG A 286 19.15 6.05 21.59
C ARG A 286 18.29 7.24 22.00
N ASN A 287 17.05 6.99 22.38
CA ASN A 287 16.13 8.03 22.82
C ASN A 287 16.22 8.33 24.33
N LYS A 288 17.15 7.67 25.06
CA LYS A 288 17.34 7.80 26.50
C LYS A 288 16.06 7.52 27.31
N LEU A 289 15.19 6.63 26.79
CA LEU A 289 13.89 6.31 27.39
C LEU A 289 13.96 5.18 28.43
N ARG A 290 15.17 4.74 28.82
CA ARG A 290 15.33 3.78 29.93
C ARG A 290 14.82 4.40 31.23
N SER A 291 13.59 4.05 31.58
CA SER A 291 13.03 4.31 32.91
C SER A 291 13.67 3.33 33.89
N GLY A 292 14.11 3.80 35.04
CA GLY A 292 14.62 2.97 36.13
C GLY A 292 13.61 1.86 36.47
N GLY A 293 14.13 0.66 36.71
CA GLY A 293 13.32 -0.53 36.92
C GLY A 293 12.42 -0.40 38.14
N GLU A 294 11.12 -0.42 37.91
CA GLU A 294 10.17 -1.08 38.79
C GLU A 294 9.44 -2.12 37.93
N GLU A 295 9.71 -3.40 38.21
CA GLU A 295 8.86 -4.50 37.76
C GLU A 295 7.49 -4.32 38.43
N SER A 296 6.61 -3.55 37.80
CA SER A 296 5.20 -3.57 38.14
C SER A 296 4.65 -4.91 37.65
N THR A 297 4.34 -5.80 38.60
CA THR A 297 3.57 -7.02 38.35
C THR A 297 2.13 -6.62 38.06
N PHE A 298 1.92 -6.01 36.89
CA PHE A 298 0.61 -5.97 36.28
C PHE A 298 0.25 -7.45 36.06
N LEU A 299 -0.85 -7.93 36.64
CA LEU A 299 -1.36 -9.26 36.39
C LEU A 299 -2.65 -9.13 35.57
N PRO A 300 -2.84 -9.94 34.51
CA PRO A 300 -4.10 -9.94 33.77
C PRO A 300 -5.26 -10.19 34.73
N ARG A 301 -6.37 -9.44 34.59
CA ARG A 301 -7.60 -9.75 35.34
C ARG A 301 -8.16 -11.08 34.83
N ILE A 302 -7.81 -12.19 35.49
CA ILE A 302 -8.28 -13.54 35.14
C ILE A 302 -9.79 -13.64 35.37
N ARG A 303 -10.56 -13.98 34.33
CA ARG A 303 -11.97 -14.39 34.49
C ARG A 303 -12.03 -15.69 35.29
N ARG A 304 -12.85 -15.76 36.34
CA ARG A 304 -13.26 -17.04 36.91
C ARG A 304 -13.95 -17.85 35.81
N ALA A 305 -13.43 -19.05 35.56
CA ALA A 305 -13.96 -19.96 34.55
C ALA A 305 -15.42 -20.33 34.88
N GLY A 306 -16.35 -19.81 34.08
CA GLY A 306 -17.62 -20.46 33.82
C GLY A 306 -17.38 -21.48 32.71
N SER A 307 -17.69 -22.74 32.98
CA SER A 307 -17.53 -23.88 32.10
C SER A 307 -18.31 -23.71 30.79
N ASP A 308 -17.63 -23.70 29.65
CA ASP A 308 -18.12 -24.20 28.36
C ASP A 308 -16.92 -24.52 27.44
N PRO A 309 -16.81 -25.74 26.87
CA PRO A 309 -15.72 -26.10 25.99
C PRO A 309 -16.17 -26.07 24.51
N VAL A 310 -15.73 -25.09 23.73
CA VAL A 310 -15.60 -25.25 22.27
C VAL A 310 -14.36 -24.50 21.78
N ALA A 311 -13.42 -25.24 21.21
CA ALA A 311 -12.28 -24.73 20.49
C ALA A 311 -12.71 -24.15 19.13
N ALA A 312 -12.26 -22.95 18.80
CA ALA A 312 -12.00 -22.48 17.44
C ALA A 312 -11.25 -21.16 17.51
N SER A 313 -10.27 -20.99 16.62
CA SER A 313 -9.65 -19.72 16.22
C SER A 313 -10.60 -18.53 16.35
N GLY A 314 -10.41 -17.73 17.39
CA GLY A 314 -11.32 -16.65 17.76
C GLY A 314 -11.03 -15.41 16.94
N ASP A 315 -11.84 -15.16 15.90
CA ASP A 315 -12.11 -13.81 15.43
C ASP A 315 -12.55 -12.97 16.63
N MET A 316 -11.69 -12.05 17.08
CA MET A 316 -11.99 -11.14 18.18
C MET A 316 -13.05 -10.14 17.72
N HIS A 317 -14.30 -10.41 18.10
CA HIS A 317 -15.44 -9.57 17.75
C HIS A 317 -15.57 -8.43 18.76
N PHE A 318 -14.93 -7.29 18.47
CA PHE A 318 -15.23 -6.02 19.13
C PHE A 318 -16.46 -5.39 18.46
N ARG A 319 -17.65 -5.69 18.97
CA ARG A 319 -18.84 -4.93 18.57
C ARG A 319 -18.75 -3.54 19.16
N MET A 320 -18.88 -2.53 18.30
CA MET A 320 -19.26 -1.19 18.74
C MET A 320 -20.76 -1.23 19.04
N ASP A 321 -21.10 -1.32 20.32
CA ASP A 321 -22.46 -1.03 20.80
C ASP A 321 -22.61 0.48 21.06
#